data_AF-A0A839K1S5-F1
#
_entry.id   AF-A0A839K1S5-F1
#
_cell.length_a   1.000
_cell.length_b   1.000
_cell.length_c   1.000
_cell.angle_alpha   90.00
_cell.angle_beta   90.00
_cell.angle_gamma   90.00
#
_symmetry.space_group_name_H-M   'P 1'
#
loop_
_entity.id
_entity.type
_entity.pdbx_description
1 polymer ?
#
loop_
_entity_poly.entity_id
_entity_poly.type
_entity_poly.pdbx_seq_one_letter_code
_entity_poly.pdbx_strand_id
1 'polypeptide(L)'
;MKIRMVGTHWEGDDLSGIFLDITFSNEQTVLLPLTEKAHDLAFTELLEDDRICRPKTDGDRVYWVGGPSLSCAEILQMVRGNSG
;
A
#
# COMPACT_ATOMS: atom_id res chain seq x y z
N MET A 1 -13.15 9.58 -4.03
CA MET A 1 -11.77 10.09 -3.88
C MET A 1 -10.88 9.28 -4.81
N LYS A 2 -9.94 9.88 -5.53
CA LYS A 2 -9.05 9.16 -6.45
C LYS A 2 -7.62 9.21 -5.93
N ILE A 3 -6.84 8.18 -6.21
CA ILE A 3 -5.42 8.10 -5.87
C ILE A 3 -4.63 8.81 -6.97
N ARG A 4 -3.86 9.83 -6.61
CA ARG A 4 -3.06 10.60 -7.56
C ARG A 4 -1.67 10.01 -7.73
N MET A 5 -1.07 9.58 -6.64
CA MET A 5 0.29 9.08 -6.59
C MET A 5 0.42 8.05 -5.47
N VAL A 6 1.30 7.08 -5.68
CA VAL A 6 1.72 6.13 -4.66
C VAL A 6 3.23 5.98 -4.69
N GLY A 7 3.84 6.00 -3.51
CA GLY A 7 5.24 5.69 -3.26
C GLY A 7 5.38 4.64 -2.16
N THR A 8 6.61 4.19 -1.93
CA THR A 8 6.96 3.27 -0.83
C THR A 8 8.00 3.89 0.07
N HIS A 9 7.80 3.80 1.37
CA HIS A 9 8.75 4.17 2.42
C HIS A 9 9.09 2.92 3.26
N TRP A 10 10.33 2.83 3.74
CA TRP A 10 10.87 1.61 4.35
C TRP A 10 11.63 1.98 5.63
N GLU A 11 11.28 1.28 6.71
CA GLU A 11 11.87 1.40 8.04
C GLU A 11 12.23 0.01 8.59
N GLY A 12 12.62 -0.93 7.71
CA GLY A 12 12.99 -2.29 8.06
C GLY A 12 13.14 -3.21 6.84
N ASP A 13 13.44 -4.48 7.11
CA ASP A 13 13.69 -5.51 6.10
C ASP A 13 12.46 -6.42 5.86
N ASP A 14 11.34 -6.17 6.52
CA ASP A 14 10.10 -6.95 6.39
C ASP A 14 8.87 -6.06 6.14
N LEU A 15 7.71 -6.70 5.90
CA LEU A 15 6.45 -5.99 5.65
C LEU A 15 6.00 -5.10 6.81
N SER A 16 6.50 -5.30 8.02
CA SER A 16 6.15 -4.46 9.17
C SER A 16 6.84 -3.08 9.14
N GLY A 17 7.98 -3.00 8.45
CA GLY A 17 8.69 -1.75 8.19
C GLY A 17 8.32 -1.09 6.86
N ILE A 18 7.42 -1.67 6.06
CA ILE A 18 7.07 -1.13 4.74
C ILE A 18 5.76 -0.35 4.81
N PHE A 19 5.80 0.86 4.28
CA PHE A 19 4.67 1.78 4.21
C PHE A 19 4.42 2.21 2.78
N LEU A 20 3.14 2.38 2.43
CA LEU A 20 2.74 3.09 1.23
C LEU A 20 2.47 4.55 1.55
N ASP A 21 3.13 5.44 0.82
CA ASP A 21 2.78 6.86 0.78
C ASP A 21 1.73 7.03 -0.32
N ILE A 22 0.48 7.29 0.07
CA ILE A 22 -0.64 7.40 -0.86
C ILE A 22 -1.14 8.83 -0.85
N THR A 23 -0.92 9.54 -1.95
CA THR A 23 -1.43 10.90 -2.15
C THR A 23 -2.72 10.84 -2.97
N PHE A 24 -3.80 11.41 -2.44
CA PHE A 24 -5.10 11.50 -3.10
C PHE A 24 -5.22 12.77 -3.95
N SER A 25 -6.25 12.79 -4.82
CA SER A 25 -6.54 13.91 -5.72
C SER A 25 -6.89 15.23 -5.01
N ASN A 26 -7.21 15.18 -3.72
CA ASN A 26 -7.47 16.34 -2.87
C ASN A 26 -6.22 16.80 -2.09
N GLU A 27 -5.03 16.34 -2.50
CA GLU A 27 -3.72 16.66 -1.90
C GLU A 27 -3.51 16.11 -0.48
N GLN A 28 -4.46 15.36 0.07
CA GLN A 28 -4.25 14.63 1.31
C GLN A 28 -3.34 13.42 1.05
N THR A 29 -2.34 13.27 1.91
CA THR A 29 -1.44 12.12 1.91
C THR A 29 -1.70 11.28 3.15
N VAL A 30 -1.76 9.96 2.97
CA VAL A 30 -1.83 8.99 4.06
C VAL A 30 -0.63 8.05 3.97
N LEU A 31 -0.08 7.71 5.13
CA LEU A 31 0.92 6.66 5.26
C LEU A 31 0.18 5.38 5.67
N LEU A 32 0.24 4.35 4.83
CA LEU A 32 -0.43 3.08 5.07
C LEU A 32 0.61 1.99 5.39
N PRO A 33 0.67 1.48 6.63
CA PRO A 33 1.52 0.33 6.96
C PRO A 33 1.03 -0.94 6.25
N LEU A 34 1.95 -1.76 5.76
CA LEU A 34 1.64 -3.07 5.17
C LEU A 34 1.71 -4.22 6.16
N THR A 35 1.92 -3.96 7.46
CA THR A 35 1.98 -4.97 8.52
C THR A 35 0.75 -5.87 8.56
N GLU A 36 -0.45 -5.33 8.35
CA GLU A 36 -1.69 -6.11 8.30
C GLU A 36 -1.76 -7.09 7.12
N LYS A 37 -0.91 -6.90 6.10
CA LYS A 37 -0.78 -7.78 4.94
C LYS A 37 0.34 -8.80 5.06
N ALA A 38 1.07 -8.83 6.19
CA ALA A 38 2.11 -9.83 6.43
C ALA A 38 1.58 -11.28 6.47
N HIS A 39 0.29 -11.47 6.71
CA HIS A 39 -0.37 -12.77 6.68
C HIS A 39 -0.84 -13.19 5.27
N ASP A 40 -0.79 -12.28 4.30
CA ASP A 40 -1.21 -12.54 2.93
C ASP A 40 0.00 -12.96 2.09
N LEU A 41 -0.02 -14.23 1.65
CA LEU A 41 1.07 -14.83 0.87
C LEU A 41 1.41 -14.00 -0.37
N ALA A 42 0.42 -13.38 -1.02
CA ALA A 42 0.65 -12.60 -2.23
C ALA A 42 1.48 -11.33 -1.95
N PHE A 43 1.38 -10.75 -0.74
CA PHE A 43 2.22 -9.63 -0.33
C PHE A 43 3.61 -10.08 0.11
N THR A 44 3.71 -11.27 0.73
CA THR A 44 5.00 -11.87 1.06
C THR A 44 5.81 -12.19 -0.21
N GLU A 45 5.17 -12.76 -1.23
CA GLU A 45 5.81 -13.00 -2.54
C GLU A 45 6.27 -11.69 -3.20
N LEU A 46 5.51 -10.60 -3.07
CA LEU A 46 5.95 -9.29 -3.55
C LEU A 46 7.21 -8.80 -2.85
N LEU A 47 7.35 -9.06 -1.54
CA LEU A 47 8.54 -8.70 -0.77
C LEU A 47 9.75 -9.53 -1.23
N GLU A 48 9.58 -10.84 -1.34
CA GLU A 48 10.66 -11.75 -1.77
C GLU A 48 11.18 -11.44 -3.18
N ASP A 49 10.31 -10.96 -4.07
CA ASP A 49 10.64 -10.58 -5.45
C ASP A 49 11.10 -9.11 -5.62
N ASP A 50 11.27 -8.33 -4.54
CA ASP A 50 11.50 -6.87 -4.58
C ASP A 50 10.45 -6.08 -5.38
N ARG A 51 9.29 -6.68 -5.65
CA ARG A 51 8.19 -6.04 -6.38
C ARG A 51 7.41 -5.12 -5.48
N ILE A 52 7.40 -5.35 -4.16
CA ILE A 52 6.68 -4.56 -3.16
C ILE A 52 6.99 -3.05 -3.26
N CYS A 53 8.21 -2.72 -3.70
CA CYS A 53 8.78 -1.38 -3.87
C CYS A 53 8.24 -0.62 -5.09
N ARG A 54 7.48 -1.28 -5.95
CA ARG A 54 7.05 -0.75 -7.25
C ARG A 54 5.53 -0.70 -7.36
N PRO A 55 4.81 -0.10 -6.39
CA PRO A 55 3.38 0.06 -6.51
C PRO A 55 3.05 1.00 -7.67
N LYS A 56 1.89 0.78 -8.25
CA LYS A 56 1.31 1.64 -9.29
C LYS A 56 -0.09 2.03 -8.89
N THR A 57 -0.60 3.07 -9.53
CA THR A 57 -2.01 3.46 -9.40
C THR A 57 -2.61 3.77 -10.77
N ASP A 58 -3.91 3.50 -10.91
CA ASP A 58 -4.74 3.87 -12.04
C ASP A 58 -5.79 4.94 -11.68
N GLY A 59 -5.72 5.48 -10.45
CA GLY A 59 -6.70 6.41 -9.90
C GLY A 59 -7.67 5.77 -8.92
N ASP A 60 -7.94 4.47 -9.03
CA ASP A 60 -8.96 3.77 -8.23
C ASP A 60 -8.38 2.77 -7.23
N ARG A 61 -7.17 2.29 -7.49
CA ARG A 61 -6.46 1.33 -6.65
C ARG A 61 -4.95 1.58 -6.65
N VAL A 62 -4.30 1.02 -5.64
CA VAL A 62 -2.87 0.70 -5.68
C VAL A 62 -2.74 -0.75 -6.16
N TYR A 63 -1.80 -1.04 -7.05
CA TYR A 63 -1.58 -2.39 -7.54
C TYR A 63 -0.12 -2.65 -7.87
N TRP A 64 0.24 -3.92 -7.92
CA TRP A 64 1.54 -4.40 -8.41
C TRP A 64 1.34 -5.24 -9.67
N VAL A 65 2.26 -5.14 -10.62
CA VAL A 65 2.17 -5.89 -11.88
C VAL A 65 2.30 -7.38 -11.58
N GLY A 66 1.27 -8.15 -11.90
CA GLY A 66 1.22 -9.60 -11.59
C GLY A 66 1.16 -9.88 -10.09
N GLY A 67 0.60 -8.98 -9.30
CA GLY A 67 0.45 -9.10 -7.85
C GLY A 67 -0.92 -8.63 -7.36
N PRO A 68 -1.11 -8.51 -6.04
CA PRO A 68 -2.35 -8.03 -5.44
C PRO A 68 -2.65 -6.57 -5.79
N SER A 69 -3.86 -6.14 -5.44
CA SER A 69 -4.27 -4.73 -5.51
C SER A 69 -5.06 -4.33 -4.27
N LEU A 70 -4.95 -3.07 -3.89
CA LEU A 70 -5.72 -2.44 -2.81
C LEU A 70 -6.61 -1.36 -3.41
N SER A 71 -7.92 -1.52 -3.33
CA SER A 71 -8.86 -0.48 -3.75
C SER A 71 -8.78 0.74 -2.83
N CYS A 72 -9.19 1.90 -3.34
CA CYS A 72 -9.29 3.12 -2.53
C CYS A 72 -10.19 2.93 -1.29
N ALA A 73 -11.23 2.08 -1.38
CA ALA A 73 -12.11 1.77 -0.24
C ALA A 73 -11.38 0.97 0.84
N GLU A 74 -10.63 -0.07 0.45
CA GLU A 74 -9.83 -0.87 1.38
C GLU A 74 -8.76 -0.02 2.06
N ILE A 75 -8.04 0.82 1.30
CA ILE A 75 -7.03 1.74 1.85
C ILE A 75 -7.65 2.64 2.93
N LEU A 76 -8.81 3.23 2.66
CA LEU A 76 -9.49 4.10 3.62
C LEU A 76 -10.00 3.34 4.85
N GLN A 77 -10.41 2.08 4.69
CA GLN A 77 -10.78 1.24 5.82
C GLN A 77 -9.58 0.92 6.70
N MET A 78 -8.44 0.56 6.12
CA MET A 78 -7.21 0.29 6.87
C MET A 78 -6.73 1.54 7.63
N VAL A 79 -6.73 2.72 7.00
CA VAL A 79 -6.37 3.98 7.67
C VAL A 79 -7.30 4.29 8.84
N ARG A 80 -8.61 4.02 8.71
CA ARG A 80 -9.59 4.26 9.77
C ARG A 80 -9.54 3.21 10.88
N GLY A 81 -9.24 1.96 10.53
CA GLY A 81 -9.10 0.84 11.47
C GLY A 81 -7.86 0.96 12.37
N ASN A 82 -6.84 1.69 11.91
CA ASN A 82 -5.63 1.96 12.68
C ASN A 82 -5.77 3.10 13.72
N SER A 83 -6.99 3.64 13.89
CA SER A 83 -7.35 4.60 14.95
C SER A 83 -7.97 3.85 16.14
N GLY A 84 -7.17 2.97 16.77
CA GLY A 84 -7.52 2.26 18.00
C GLY A 84 -6.80 2.84 19.20
#